data_AF-A0A7J2Y6K0-F1
#
_entry.id   AF-A0A7J2Y6K0-F1
#
_cell.length_a   1.000
_cell.length_b   1.000
_cell.length_c   1.000
_cell.angle_alpha   90.00
_cell.angle_beta   90.00
_cell.angle_gamma   90.00
#
_symmetry.space_group_name_H-M   'P 1'
#
loop_
_entity.id
_entity.type
_entity.pdbx_description
1 polymer ?
#
loop_
_entity_poly.entity_id
_entity_poly.type
_entity_poly.pdbx_seq_one_letter_code
_entity_poly.pdbx_strand_id
1 'polypeptide(L)' 'MKFAHTGIPARDMDGSIRFNTEALGVRLLDRHAIPSTKREVAGLKSEGPERTLAVNRCPRAR' A
#
# COMPACT_ATOMS: atom_id res chain seq x y z
N MET A 1 1.53 -19.40 -11.90
CA MET A 1 1.15 -18.01 -11.55
C MET A 1 2.08 -17.50 -10.47
N LYS A 2 2.78 -16.38 -10.67
CA LYS A 2 3.49 -15.66 -9.59
C LYS A 2 2.52 -14.64 -8.99
N PHE A 3 2.23 -14.73 -7.69
CA PHE A 3 1.49 -13.69 -6.97
C PHE A 3 2.38 -12.44 -6.86
N ALA A 4 2.16 -11.45 -7.72
CA ALA A 4 3.03 -10.28 -7.85
C ALA A 4 2.70 -9.12 -6.90
N HIS A 5 1.44 -9.05 -6.42
CA HIS A 5 1.02 -8.03 -5.46
C HIS A 5 -0.12 -8.53 -4.54
N THR A 6 -0.20 -7.97 -3.33
CA THR A 6 -1.34 -8.13 -2.42
C THR A 6 -1.88 -6.76 -2.06
N GLY A 7 -3.18 -6.53 -2.26
CA GLY A 7 -3.87 -5.30 -1.87
C GLY A 7 -4.48 -5.41 -0.46
N ILE A 8 -4.10 -4.54 0.48
CA ILE A 8 -4.67 -4.53 1.84
C ILE A 8 -5.37 -3.19 2.13
N PRO A 9 -6.60 -3.19 2.66
CA PRO A 9 -7.29 -1.96 3.04
C PRO A 9 -6.62 -1.27 4.23
N ALA A 10 -6.31 0.02 4.12
CA ALA A 10 -5.84 0.87 5.22
C ALA A 10 -6.86 1.93 5.60
N ARG A 11 -7.12 2.07 6.91
CA ARG A 11 -7.94 3.17 7.45
C ARG A 11 -7.16 4.47 7.58
N ASP A 12 -5.87 4.36 7.88
CA ASP A 12 -4.90 5.44 7.99
C ASP A 12 -3.71 5.11 7.09
N MET A 13 -3.56 5.87 6.00
CA MET A 13 -2.53 5.59 4.99
C MET A 13 -1.15 5.94 5.51
N ASP A 14 -1.01 7.10 6.16
CA ASP A 14 0.26 7.58 6.68
C ASP A 14 0.80 6.66 7.78
N GLY A 15 -0.05 6.26 8.74
CA GLY A 15 0.34 5.27 9.75
C GLY A 15 0.71 3.91 9.16
N SER A 16 0.00 3.46 8.12
CA SER A 16 0.29 2.20 7.44
C SER A 16 1.62 2.25 6.69
N ILE A 17 1.89 3.31 5.92
CA ILE A 17 3.17 3.51 5.24
C ILE A 17 4.29 3.54 6.29
N ARG A 18 4.13 4.33 7.35
CA ARG A 18 5.14 4.48 8.39
C ARG A 18 5.49 3.15 9.06
N PHE A 19 4.49 2.37 9.46
CA PHE A 19 4.72 1.05 10.05
C PHE A 19 5.51 0.14 9.11
N ASN A 20 5.11 0.11 7.84
CA ASN A 20 5.76 -0.72 6.83
C ASN A 20 7.21 -0.26 6.58
N THR A 21 7.45 1.04 6.47
CA THR A 21 8.80 1.56 6.22
C THR A 21 9.71 1.47 7.44
N GLU A 22 9.22 1.82 8.63
CA GLU A 22 10.04 1.94 9.85
C GLU A 22 10.17 0.60 10.59
N ALA A 23 9.09 -0.17 10.72
CA ALA A 23 9.09 -1.42 11.50
C ALA A 23 9.44 -2.65 10.65
N LEU A 24 9.04 -2.67 9.38
CA LEU A 24 9.26 -3.82 8.49
C LEU A 24 10.36 -3.60 7.45
N GLY A 25 10.94 -2.40 7.38
CA GLY A 25 12.02 -2.08 6.46
C GLY A 25 11.62 -2.19 4.98
N VAL A 26 10.34 -2.10 4.64
CA VAL A 26 9.90 -2.06 3.23
C VAL A 26 9.98 -0.65 2.67
N ARG A 27 10.31 -0.52 1.39
CA ARG A 27 10.48 0.78 0.74
C ARG A 27 9.18 1.23 0.07
N LEU A 28 8.82 2.50 0.27
CA LEU A 28 7.78 3.16 -0.53
C LEU A 28 8.28 3.41 -1.95
N LEU A 29 7.56 2.89 -2.94
CA LEU A 29 7.85 3.06 -4.36
C LEU A 29 7.08 4.25 -4.94
N ASP A 30 5.78 4.30 -4.67
CA ASP A 30 4.88 5.31 -5.20
C ASP A 30 3.67 5.51 -4.28
N ARG A 31 3.09 6.71 -4.32
CA ARG A 31 1.85 7.07 -3.63
C ARG A 31 1.06 8.02 -4.51
N HIS A 32 -0.19 7.68 -4.82
CA HIS A 32 -1.07 8.56 -5.57
C HIS A 32 -2.52 8.41 -5.14
N ALA A 33 -3.26 9.52 -5.28
CA ALA A 33 -4.71 9.52 -5.17
C ALA A 33 -5.33 9.17 -6.52
N ILE A 34 -6.45 8.47 -6.51
CA ILE A 34 -7.29 8.19 -7.67
C ILE A 34 -8.59 9.00 -7.51
N PRO A 35 -8.67 10.22 -8.08
CA PRO A 35 -9.76 11.16 -7.78
C PRO A 35 -11.15 10.60 -8.12
N SER A 36 -11.26 9.87 -9.23
CA SER A 36 -12.51 9.27 -9.71
C SER A 36 -13.12 8.27 -8.73
N THR A 37 -12.29 7.64 -7.89
CA THR A 37 -12.75 6.64 -6.91
C THR A 37 -12.60 7.12 -5.46
N LYS A 38 -12.07 8.34 -5.26
CA LYS A 38 -11.67 8.87 -3.94
C LYS A 38 -10.80 7.90 -3.14
N ARG A 39 -10.00 7.09 -3.86
CA ARG A 39 -9.07 6.13 -3.26
C ARG A 39 -7.68 6.72 -3.21
N GLU A 40 -6.90 6.17 -2.29
CA GLU A 40 -5.48 6.43 -2.20
C GLU A 40 -4.76 5.08 -2.22
N VAL A 41 -3.66 5.02 -2.98
CA VAL A 41 -2.87 3.81 -3.18
C VAL A 41 -1.41 4.11 -2.88
N ALA A 42 -0.76 3.22 -2.12
CA ALA A 42 0.67 3.24 -1.88
C ALA A 42 1.28 1.89 -2.26
N GLY A 43 2.31 1.91 -3.11
CA GLY A 43 3.08 0.74 -3.49
C GLY A 43 4.31 0.59 -2.60
N LEU A 44 4.45 -0.54 -1.91
CA LEU A 44 5.57 -0.87 -1.03
C LEU A 44 6.31 -2.10 -1.56
N LYS A 45 7.64 -2.13 -1.41
CA LYS A 45 8.48 -3.27 -1.84
C LYS A 45 9.51 -3.63 -0.79
N SER A 46 9.60 -4.92 -0.48
CA SER A 46 10.68 -5.47 0.35
C SER A 46 11.98 -5.59 -0.45
N GLU A 47 13.13 -5.50 0.23
CA GLU A 47 14.45 -5.71 -0.40
C GLU A 47 14.75 -7.19 -0.73
N GLY A 48 13.84 -8.11 -0.40
CA GLY A 48 13.90 -9.54 -0.73
C GLY A 48 13.18 -9.92 -2.04
N PRO A 49 13.19 -11.22 -2.42
CA PRO A 49 12.71 -11.68 -3.72
C PRO A 49 11.23 -11.30 -3.97
N GLU A 50 11.03 -10.42 -4.96
CA GLU A 50 9.79 -10.04 -5.67
C GLU A 50 8.46 -10.16 -4.90
N ARG A 51 8.33 -9.49 -3.74
CA ARG A 51 7.03 -9.30 -3.09
C ARG A 51 6.71 -7.81 -2.99
N THR A 52 5.68 -7.39 -3.72
CA THR A 52 5.13 -6.03 -3.69
C THR A 52 3.87 -6.04 -2.82
N LEU A 53 3.78 -5.15 -1.85
CA LEU A 53 2.58 -4.94 -1.05
C LEU A 53 1.90 -3.65 -1.51
N ALA A 54 0.65 -3.73 -1.91
CA ALA A 54 -0.17 -2.57 -2.24
C ALA A 54 -1.09 -2.27 -1.06
N VAL A 55 -1.03 -1.06 -0.53
CA VAL A 55 -1.95 -0.60 0.51
C VAL A 55 -2.99 0.31 -0.15
N ASN A 56 -4.27 -0.04 0.02
CA ASN A 56 -5.39 0.65 -0.61
C ASN A 56 -6.27 1.28 0.47
N ARG A 57 -6.64 2.56 0.37
CA ARG A 57 -7.67 3.14 1.25
C ARG A 57 -8.96 3.34 0.47
N CYS A 58 -10.03 2.66 0.90
CA CYS A 58 -11.38 2.81 0.36
C CYS A 58 -12.26 3.58 1.36
N PRO A 59 -13.05 4.57 0.91
CA PRO A 59 -14.12 5.13 1.74
C PRO A 59 -15.20 4.06 1.99
N ARG A 60 -15.76 4.04 3.21
CA ARG A 60 -16.87 3.14 3.58
C ARG A 60 -18.05 3.37 2.63
N ALA A 61 -18.58 2.30 2.05
CA ALA A 61 -19.95 2.32 1.53
C ALA A 61 -20.89 2.61 2.72
N ARG A 62 -21.75 3.61 2.56
CA ARG A 62 -22.82 3.89 3.52
C ARG A 62 -23.84 2.76 3.52
#